data_AF-A0A7S2FHQ4-F1
#
_entry.id   AF-A0A7S2FHQ4-F1
#
_cell.length_a   1.000
_cell.length_b   1.000
_cell.length_c   1.000
_cell.angle_alpha   90.00
_cell.angle_beta   90.00
_cell.angle_gamma   90.00
#
_symmetry.space_group_name_H-M   'P 1'
#
loop_
_entity.id
_entity.type
_entity.pdbx_description
1 polymer ?
#
loop_
_entity_poly.entity_id
_entity_poly.type
_entity_poly.pdbx_seq_one_letter_code
_entity_poly.pdbx_strand_id
1 'polypeptide(L)'
;DRLVLLLTSWAGPASVAVYIDAEANSEEAHTAVRYLSEELRRLPSHAAQELTLSLLHQAQPSEEQGAEERAAEANPEEGAVEVQADTGRAARKLYPINALRNLAVSQARTELVFLLDVDFVPSAGLLRDLTRQSTLLSHLTASKAALVLPAFEVNSRHRLPRQQAALAALTSSSPPQASGFHIDHFPVGHAPTDFARWFSAGRPYEVAYEENFEPYIIASRKWLPAYDERFRGYGLNKVSHLYAVATQGARFLVLPNHFVAAHEHAKSSSWQSIYGAEADVMHRMRLTALWRRFKAELPPLPAPKATTPKVSILPAALPSATASLSGETRKRAVPSAIEGDGNDGGAAEEVVARTHPKAARLAPALPLKSLRRGKLIHKGARAVACRA
;
A
#
# COMPACT_ATOMS: atom_id res chain seq x y z
N ASP A 1 14.89 6.32 7.22
CA ASP A 1 14.02 7.48 6.91
C ASP A 1 12.53 7.17 6.77
N ARG A 2 12.06 6.40 5.77
CA ARG A 2 10.62 6.14 5.58
C ARG A 2 9.95 5.51 6.81
N LEU A 3 10.58 4.48 7.36
CA LEU A 3 10.11 3.83 8.60
C LEU A 3 10.02 4.82 9.77
N VAL A 4 11.02 5.68 9.95
CA VAL A 4 11.02 6.71 10.99
C VAL A 4 9.86 7.68 10.81
N LEU A 5 9.60 8.12 9.56
CA LEU A 5 8.49 9.00 9.24
C LEU A 5 7.14 8.33 9.50
N LEU A 6 6.96 7.07 9.10
CA LEU A 6 5.75 6.29 9.37
C LEU A 6 5.52 6.16 10.88
N LEU A 7 6.50 5.66 11.64
CA LEU A 7 6.36 5.40 13.06
C LEU A 7 6.09 6.68 13.86
N THR A 8 6.79 7.76 13.53
CA THR A 8 6.57 9.09 14.15
C THR A 8 5.17 9.64 13.81
N SER A 9 4.66 9.34 12.62
CA SER A 9 3.35 9.79 12.18
C SER A 9 2.19 8.96 12.75
N TRP A 10 2.42 7.67 12.97
CA TRP A 10 1.47 6.72 13.55
C TRP A 10 1.31 6.92 15.05
N ALA A 11 2.43 7.07 15.78
CA ALA A 11 2.48 7.34 17.21
C ALA A 11 1.66 6.35 18.07
N GLY A 12 1.73 5.06 17.74
CA GLY A 12 1.13 3.97 18.52
C GLY A 12 1.83 2.64 18.26
N PRO A 13 1.29 1.54 18.82
CA PRO A 13 1.89 0.21 18.71
C PRO A 13 2.18 -0.16 17.25
N ALA A 14 3.39 -0.62 16.96
CA ALA A 14 3.81 -1.04 15.64
C ALA A 14 4.59 -2.35 15.71
N SER A 15 4.32 -3.27 14.79
CA SER A 15 5.16 -4.45 14.58
C SER A 15 5.74 -4.42 13.19
N VAL A 16 7.07 -4.54 13.09
CA VAL A 16 7.83 -4.40 11.84
C VAL A 16 8.75 -5.59 11.72
N ALA A 17 8.67 -6.29 10.59
CA ALA A 17 9.59 -7.36 10.24
C ALA A 17 10.59 -6.87 9.17
N VAL A 18 11.87 -7.14 9.37
CA VAL A 18 12.95 -6.80 8.44
C VAL A 18 13.60 -8.08 7.95
N TYR A 19 13.77 -8.19 6.64
CA TYR A 19 14.55 -9.28 6.04
C TYR A 19 16.02 -8.87 5.95
N ILE A 20 16.89 -9.75 6.43
CA ILE A 20 18.34 -9.65 6.28
C ILE A 20 18.74 -10.77 5.31
N ASP A 21 19.23 -10.38 4.15
CA ASP A 21 19.67 -11.31 3.10
C ASP A 21 21.08 -11.85 3.39
N ALA A 22 21.19 -12.47 4.57
CA ALA A 22 22.37 -13.13 5.08
C ALA A 22 21.93 -14.14 6.15
N GLU A 23 22.78 -15.13 6.39
CA GLU A 23 22.57 -16.13 7.43
C GLU A 23 22.70 -15.51 8.82
N ALA A 24 21.87 -15.91 9.77
CA ALA A 24 21.71 -15.23 11.07
C ALA A 24 23.01 -15.01 11.87
N ASN A 25 24.00 -15.89 11.73
CA ASN A 25 25.26 -15.83 12.46
C ASN A 25 26.43 -15.29 11.62
N SER A 26 26.18 -14.81 10.39
CA SER A 26 27.23 -14.31 9.51
C SER A 26 27.68 -12.89 9.90
N GLU A 27 28.88 -12.48 9.46
CA GLU A 27 29.39 -11.13 9.70
C GLU A 27 28.51 -10.07 9.01
N GLU A 28 27.96 -10.39 7.84
CA GLU A 28 27.03 -9.56 7.09
C GLU A 28 25.73 -9.33 7.86
N ALA A 29 25.16 -10.39 8.46
CA ALA A 29 23.96 -10.27 9.28
C ALA A 29 24.22 -9.40 10.53
N HIS A 30 25.32 -9.65 11.25
CA HIS A 30 25.70 -8.81 12.40
C HIS A 30 25.91 -7.34 12.00
N THR A 31 26.48 -7.08 10.82
CA THR A 31 26.67 -5.73 10.30
C THR A 31 25.33 -5.06 9.95
N ALA A 32 24.42 -5.78 9.30
CA ALA A 32 23.07 -5.29 9.02
C ALA A 32 22.29 -4.97 10.31
N VAL A 33 22.39 -5.82 11.33
CA VAL A 33 21.75 -5.60 12.64
C VAL A 33 22.32 -4.38 13.35
N ARG A 34 23.65 -4.18 13.33
CA ARG A 34 24.28 -2.98 13.90
C ARG A 34 23.80 -1.71 13.19
N TYR A 35 23.79 -1.71 11.86
CA TYR A 35 23.29 -0.59 11.08
C TYR A 35 21.83 -0.26 11.41
N LEU A 36 20.96 -1.28 11.43
CA LEU A 36 19.55 -1.12 11.78
C LEU A 36 19.39 -0.56 13.20
N SER A 37 20.18 -1.06 14.15
CA SER A 37 20.16 -0.58 15.54
C SER A 37 20.56 0.90 15.63
N GLU A 38 21.56 1.34 14.87
CA GLU A 38 21.97 2.75 14.81
C GLU A 38 20.91 3.65 14.21
N GLU A 39 20.26 3.22 13.13
CA GLU A 39 19.16 3.96 12.51
C GLU A 39 17.95 4.08 13.45
N LEU A 40 17.63 3.03 14.20
CA LEU A 40 16.51 3.04 15.15
C LEU A 40 16.77 3.92 16.38
N ARG A 41 18.03 4.23 16.73
CA ARG A 41 18.33 5.24 17.77
C ARG A 41 17.84 6.64 17.42
N ARG A 42 17.55 6.91 16.13
CA ARG A 42 16.97 8.19 15.68
C ARG A 42 15.47 8.29 15.93
N LEU A 43 14.81 7.20 16.34
CA LEU A 43 13.39 7.23 16.66
C LEU A 43 13.13 8.07 17.92
N PRO A 44 12.10 8.91 17.92
CA PRO A 44 11.61 9.51 19.17
C PRO A 44 11.27 8.43 20.21
N SER A 45 11.52 8.71 21.50
CA SER A 45 11.34 7.72 22.58
C SER A 45 9.95 7.07 22.60
N HIS A 46 8.90 7.84 22.33
CA HIS A 46 7.53 7.33 22.26
C HIS A 46 7.36 6.31 21.13
N ALA A 47 7.95 6.54 19.96
CA ALA A 47 7.87 5.61 18.83
C ALA A 47 8.72 4.36 19.07
N ALA A 48 9.86 4.50 19.73
CA ALA A 48 10.74 3.39 20.06
C ALA A 48 10.09 2.41 21.08
N GLN A 49 9.38 2.92 22.09
CA GLN A 49 8.68 2.10 23.10
C GLN A 49 7.52 1.28 22.50
N GLU A 50 6.88 1.82 21.47
CA GLU A 50 5.74 1.20 20.79
C GLU A 50 6.15 0.23 19.69
N LEU A 51 7.43 0.20 19.30
CA LEU A 51 7.93 -0.64 18.21
C LEU A 51 8.31 -2.05 18.70
N THR A 52 7.73 -3.07 18.07
CA THR A 52 8.25 -4.44 18.06
C THR A 52 8.95 -4.67 16.74
N LEU A 53 10.26 -4.94 16.78
CA LEU A 53 11.06 -5.26 15.60
C LEU A 53 11.35 -6.75 15.56
N SER A 54 11.18 -7.38 14.41
CA SER A 54 11.48 -8.79 14.19
C SER A 54 12.40 -8.93 12.98
N LEU A 55 13.35 -9.86 13.06
CA LEU A 55 14.34 -10.10 12.02
C LEU A 55 14.10 -11.47 11.39
N LEU A 56 14.01 -11.50 10.07
CA LEU A 56 14.00 -12.72 9.29
C LEU A 56 15.31 -12.79 8.52
N HIS A 57 16.06 -13.87 8.70
CA HIS A 57 17.32 -14.09 8.00
C HIS A 57 17.12 -15.02 6.81
N GLN A 58 18.08 -15.03 5.90
CA GLN A 58 18.15 -16.05 4.86
C GLN A 58 18.24 -17.42 5.52
N ALA A 59 17.43 -18.36 5.05
CA ALA A 59 17.46 -19.73 5.55
C ALA A 59 18.76 -20.42 5.13
N GLN A 60 19.39 -21.13 6.07
CA GLN A 60 20.46 -22.08 5.78
C GLN A 60 19.89 -23.19 4.88
N PRO A 61 20.56 -23.54 3.77
CA PRO A 61 20.19 -24.74 3.03
C PRO A 61 20.33 -25.97 3.96
N SER A 62 19.39 -26.91 3.89
CA SER A 62 19.55 -28.19 4.61
C SER A 62 20.81 -28.93 4.11
N GLU A 63 21.35 -29.88 4.88
CA GLU A 63 22.54 -30.63 4.45
C GLU A 63 22.36 -31.28 3.07
N GLU A 64 21.18 -31.86 2.81
CA GLU A 64 20.82 -32.41 1.50
C GLU A 64 20.84 -31.34 0.39
N GLN A 65 20.27 -30.15 0.66
CA GLN A 65 20.24 -29.04 -0.31
C GLN A 65 21.64 -28.48 -0.55
N GLY A 66 22.45 -28.35 0.50
CA GLY A 66 23.83 -27.88 0.41
C GLY A 66 24.76 -28.88 -0.27
N ALA A 67 24.45 -30.19 -0.24
CA ALA A 67 25.13 -31.21 -1.02
C ALA A 67 24.76 -31.11 -2.51
N GLU A 68 23.48 -30.91 -2.82
CA GLU A 68 22.98 -30.73 -4.18
C GLU A 68 23.52 -29.44 -4.83
N GLU A 69 23.60 -28.33 -4.09
CA GLU A 69 24.20 -27.08 -4.58
C GLU A 69 25.71 -27.23 -4.86
N ARG A 70 26.46 -27.89 -3.96
CA ARG A 70 27.89 -28.16 -4.16
C ARG A 70 28.15 -29.10 -5.33
N ALA A 71 27.31 -30.11 -5.53
CA ALA A 71 27.40 -31.02 -6.66
C ALA A 71 27.13 -30.31 -8.00
N ALA A 72 26.17 -29.39 -8.04
CA ALA A 72 25.85 -28.60 -9.23
C ALA A 72 26.95 -27.58 -9.58
N GLU A 73 27.63 -27.01 -8.59
CA GLU A 73 28.75 -26.06 -8.81
C GLU A 73 30.05 -26.78 -9.21
N ALA A 74 30.25 -28.02 -8.77
CA ALA A 74 31.45 -28.79 -9.04
C ALA A 74 31.52 -29.40 -10.46
N ASN A 75 30.39 -29.54 -11.17
CA ASN A 75 30.37 -30.16 -12.50
C ASN A 75 29.46 -29.41 -13.49
N PRO A 76 29.91 -28.25 -14.02
CA PRO A 76 29.07 -27.39 -14.86
C PRO A 76 28.78 -27.94 -16.28
N GLU A 77 29.52 -28.94 -16.78
CA GLU A 77 29.39 -29.41 -18.18
C GLU A 77 28.70 -30.76 -18.39
N GLU A 78 28.56 -31.62 -17.37
CA GLU A 78 27.87 -32.92 -17.52
C GLU A 78 26.41 -32.93 -17.08
N GLY A 79 25.92 -31.81 -16.51
CA GLY A 79 24.53 -31.63 -16.08
C GLY A 79 23.60 -31.02 -17.13
N ALA A 80 24.01 -30.90 -18.39
CA ALA A 80 23.20 -30.36 -19.48
C ALA A 80 22.11 -31.32 -20.01
N VAL A 81 21.56 -32.17 -19.14
CA VAL A 81 20.13 -32.46 -19.28
C VAL A 81 19.45 -31.15 -18.94
N GLU A 82 18.51 -30.73 -19.77
CA GLU A 82 17.65 -29.57 -19.55
C GLU A 82 16.78 -29.82 -18.29
N VAL A 83 17.41 -29.87 -17.12
CA VAL A 83 16.74 -29.94 -15.83
C VAL A 83 16.05 -28.60 -15.72
N GLN A 84 14.75 -28.60 -16.01
CA GLN A 84 13.79 -27.55 -15.72
C GLN A 84 14.33 -26.72 -14.57
N ALA A 85 14.82 -25.50 -14.86
CA ALA A 85 15.44 -24.62 -13.88
C ALA A 85 14.65 -24.74 -12.58
N ASP A 86 15.26 -25.31 -11.52
CA ASP A 86 14.52 -25.69 -10.31
C ASP A 86 13.78 -24.44 -9.80
N THR A 87 12.50 -24.37 -10.15
CA THR A 87 11.66 -23.22 -9.87
C THR A 87 11.47 -23.04 -8.38
N GLY A 88 11.76 -24.08 -7.57
CA GLY A 88 11.89 -24.05 -6.13
C GLY A 88 13.13 -23.27 -5.69
N ARG A 89 14.34 -23.65 -6.13
CA ARG A 89 15.61 -22.97 -5.80
C ARG A 89 15.65 -21.51 -6.23
N ALA A 90 15.26 -21.19 -7.46
CA ALA A 90 15.22 -19.79 -7.92
C ALA A 90 14.24 -18.94 -7.09
N ALA A 91 13.11 -19.51 -6.67
CA ALA A 91 12.13 -18.79 -5.86
C ALA A 91 12.50 -18.65 -4.39
N ARG A 92 13.39 -19.50 -3.85
CA ARG A 92 13.92 -19.34 -2.49
C ARG A 92 14.75 -18.07 -2.34
N LYS A 93 15.41 -17.62 -3.42
CA LYS A 93 16.15 -16.36 -3.50
C LYS A 93 15.26 -15.12 -3.63
N LEU A 94 13.96 -15.29 -3.86
CA LEU A 94 13.04 -14.16 -3.95
C LEU A 94 12.70 -13.61 -2.57
N TYR A 95 12.58 -12.28 -2.49
CA TYR A 95 12.26 -11.54 -1.28
C TYR A 95 11.01 -12.10 -0.57
N PRO A 96 11.09 -12.52 0.70
CA PRO A 96 10.03 -13.26 1.38
C PRO A 96 8.96 -12.33 2.00
N ILE A 97 8.37 -11.44 1.19
CA ILE A 97 7.47 -10.37 1.65
C ILE A 97 6.30 -10.87 2.51
N ASN A 98 5.68 -11.98 2.13
CA ASN A 98 4.53 -12.51 2.87
C ASN A 98 4.93 -13.17 4.19
N ALA A 99 6.11 -13.77 4.27
CA ALA A 99 6.65 -14.28 5.54
C ALA A 99 6.95 -13.13 6.52
N LEU A 100 7.47 -12.00 6.02
CA LEU A 100 7.66 -10.79 6.83
C LEU A 100 6.33 -10.24 7.34
N ARG A 101 5.29 -10.18 6.48
CA ARG A 101 3.95 -9.73 6.89
C ARG A 101 3.36 -10.66 7.96
N ASN A 102 3.47 -11.98 7.79
CA ASN A 102 3.03 -12.95 8.80
C ASN A 102 3.78 -12.78 10.12
N LEU A 103 5.11 -12.63 10.07
CA LEU A 103 5.93 -12.38 11.26
C LEU A 103 5.48 -11.11 11.98
N ALA A 104 5.32 -9.99 11.28
CA ALA A 104 4.83 -8.74 11.86
C ALA A 104 3.42 -8.88 12.48
N VAL A 105 2.48 -9.55 11.81
CA VAL A 105 1.13 -9.78 12.35
C VAL A 105 1.18 -10.68 13.61
N SER A 106 2.02 -11.71 13.62
CA SER A 106 2.20 -12.60 14.77
C SER A 106 2.74 -11.86 16.00
N GLN A 107 3.61 -10.87 15.77
CA GLN A 107 4.28 -10.08 16.81
C GLN A 107 3.52 -8.79 17.16
N ALA A 108 2.36 -8.56 16.57
CA ALA A 108 1.50 -7.44 16.93
C ALA A 108 0.96 -7.58 18.35
N ARG A 109 1.00 -6.49 19.12
CA ARG A 109 0.55 -6.45 20.53
C ARG A 109 -0.95 -6.15 20.69
N THR A 110 -1.63 -5.74 19.61
CA THR A 110 -3.04 -5.33 19.62
C THR A 110 -3.92 -6.36 18.92
N GLU A 111 -5.20 -6.44 19.25
CA GLU A 111 -6.12 -7.36 18.57
C GLU A 111 -6.43 -6.91 17.13
N LEU A 112 -6.69 -5.63 16.95
CA LEU A 112 -6.85 -5.00 15.64
C LEU A 112 -5.47 -4.63 15.10
N VAL A 113 -5.19 -5.00 13.85
CA VAL A 113 -3.95 -4.67 13.15
C VAL A 113 -4.23 -3.80 11.94
N PHE A 114 -3.41 -2.77 11.74
CA PHE A 114 -3.39 -1.97 10.53
C PHE A 114 -2.29 -2.51 9.60
N LEU A 115 -2.68 -3.14 8.50
CA LEU A 115 -1.76 -3.69 7.51
C LEU A 115 -1.33 -2.58 6.55
N LEU A 116 -0.11 -2.08 6.70
CA LEU A 116 0.40 -0.93 5.96
C LEU A 116 1.85 -1.14 5.49
N ASP A 117 2.15 -0.72 4.26
CA ASP A 117 3.50 -0.75 3.72
C ASP A 117 4.32 0.46 4.26
N VAL A 118 5.65 0.29 4.40
CA VAL A 118 6.54 1.22 5.15
C VAL A 118 6.69 2.61 4.53
N ASP A 119 6.30 2.77 3.28
CA ASP A 119 6.37 4.00 2.50
C ASP A 119 5.14 4.89 2.62
N PHE A 120 4.09 4.40 3.27
CA PHE A 120 2.90 5.17 3.54
C PHE A 120 3.00 5.96 4.84
N VAL A 121 2.30 7.10 4.87
CA VAL A 121 2.13 7.93 6.04
C VAL A 121 0.64 8.09 6.31
N PRO A 122 0.14 7.74 7.51
CA PRO A 122 -1.25 7.95 7.87
C PRO A 122 -1.57 9.42 8.08
N SER A 123 -2.78 9.81 7.68
CA SER A 123 -3.36 11.13 8.02
C SER A 123 -3.27 11.41 9.52
N ALA A 124 -3.15 12.69 9.88
CA ALA A 124 -3.05 13.11 11.27
C ALA A 124 -4.31 12.71 12.05
N GLY A 125 -4.12 12.30 13.31
CA GLY A 125 -5.23 11.97 14.20
C GLY A 125 -5.85 10.59 14.00
N LEU A 126 -5.48 9.80 12.98
CA LEU A 126 -6.09 8.49 12.68
C LEU A 126 -6.22 7.59 13.92
N LEU A 127 -5.12 7.30 14.61
CA LEU A 127 -5.15 6.44 15.80
C LEU A 127 -6.04 7.02 16.91
N ARG A 128 -5.86 8.30 17.22
CA ARG A 128 -6.60 9.05 18.24
C ARG A 128 -8.11 9.07 17.96
N ASP A 129 -8.48 9.20 16.70
CA ASP A 129 -9.87 9.33 16.28
C ASP A 129 -10.54 7.95 16.23
N LEU A 130 -9.81 6.90 15.84
CA LEU A 130 -10.25 5.51 15.94
C LEU A 130 -10.45 5.05 17.39
N THR A 131 -9.55 5.38 18.31
CA THR A 131 -9.67 4.98 19.73
C THR A 131 -10.88 5.60 20.42
N ARG A 132 -11.40 6.74 19.92
CA ARG A 132 -12.65 7.34 20.39
C ARG A 132 -13.90 6.71 19.79
N GLN A 133 -13.79 5.85 18.77
CA GLN A 133 -14.91 5.17 18.13
C GLN A 133 -15.09 3.74 18.68
N SER A 134 -15.36 3.62 19.99
CA SER A 134 -15.49 2.33 20.66
C SER A 134 -16.47 1.37 19.97
N THR A 135 -17.62 1.85 19.51
CA THR A 135 -18.60 1.05 18.76
C THR A 135 -18.02 0.48 17.46
N LEU A 136 -17.25 1.27 16.71
CA LEU A 136 -16.60 0.79 15.48
C LEU A 136 -15.56 -0.27 15.81
N LEU A 137 -14.70 -0.02 16.81
CA LEU A 137 -13.67 -0.98 17.23
C LEU A 137 -14.29 -2.30 17.72
N SER A 138 -15.34 -2.24 18.54
CA SER A 138 -16.09 -3.42 18.97
C SER A 138 -16.69 -4.19 17.79
N HIS A 139 -17.25 -3.48 16.80
CA HIS A 139 -17.75 -4.12 15.59
C HIS A 139 -16.65 -4.81 14.78
N LEU A 140 -15.47 -4.20 14.62
CA LEU A 140 -14.32 -4.81 13.93
C LEU A 140 -13.76 -6.04 14.66
N THR A 141 -13.80 -6.02 16.00
CA THR A 141 -13.39 -7.14 16.85
C THR A 141 -14.40 -8.30 16.80
N ALA A 142 -15.71 -8.00 16.83
CA ALA A 142 -16.76 -9.00 16.94
C ALA A 142 -17.24 -9.59 15.60
N SER A 143 -16.85 -8.97 14.47
CA SER A 143 -17.32 -9.38 13.15
C SER A 143 -16.18 -9.53 12.13
N LYS A 144 -16.46 -10.19 11.02
CA LYS A 144 -15.56 -10.23 9.85
C LYS A 144 -15.68 -8.95 9.03
N ALA A 145 -15.28 -7.82 9.61
CA ALA A 145 -15.27 -6.52 8.95
C ALA A 145 -13.83 -5.99 8.85
N ALA A 146 -13.41 -5.64 7.64
CA ALA A 146 -12.15 -4.99 7.34
C ALA A 146 -12.41 -3.50 7.08
N LEU A 147 -11.81 -2.63 7.89
CA LEU A 147 -11.89 -1.19 7.70
C LEU A 147 -10.82 -0.76 6.68
N VAL A 148 -11.23 -0.32 5.50
CA VAL A 148 -10.37 0.14 4.41
C VAL A 148 -9.94 1.59 4.66
N LEU A 149 -8.64 1.84 4.59
CA LEU A 149 -8.07 3.18 4.48
C LEU A 149 -7.74 3.49 3.01
N PRO A 150 -8.36 4.54 2.43
CA PRO A 150 -7.99 4.98 1.09
C PRO A 150 -6.52 5.37 1.02
N ALA A 151 -5.88 4.96 -0.08
CA ALA A 151 -4.48 5.19 -0.36
C ALA A 151 -4.33 6.21 -1.47
N PHE A 152 -3.43 7.16 -1.29
CA PHE A 152 -3.12 8.18 -2.29
C PHE A 152 -1.63 8.18 -2.61
N GLU A 153 -1.32 8.45 -3.87
CA GLU A 153 0.02 8.80 -4.31
C GLU A 153 0.12 10.31 -4.51
N VAL A 154 1.26 10.87 -4.13
CA VAL A 154 1.50 12.32 -4.14
C VAL A 154 2.80 12.59 -4.85
N ASN A 155 2.80 13.59 -5.73
CA ASN A 155 3.99 14.03 -6.42
C ASN A 155 5.12 14.31 -5.41
N SER A 156 6.30 13.74 -5.67
CA SER A 156 7.46 13.78 -4.74
C SER A 156 7.98 15.20 -4.43
N ARG A 157 7.58 16.22 -5.19
CA ARG A 157 7.90 17.64 -4.92
C ARG A 157 7.09 18.24 -3.78
N HIS A 158 6.00 17.60 -3.37
CA HIS A 158 5.12 18.06 -2.30
C HIS A 158 5.37 17.31 -1.01
N ARG A 159 5.09 17.95 0.12
CA ARG A 159 5.00 17.25 1.42
C ARG A 159 3.76 16.36 1.41
N LEU A 160 3.86 15.19 2.03
CA LEU A 160 2.71 14.30 2.17
C LEU A 160 1.60 15.00 2.97
N PRO A 161 0.39 15.11 2.42
CA PRO A 161 -0.72 15.74 3.11
C PRO A 161 -1.07 14.90 4.33
N ARG A 162 -1.30 15.56 5.46
CA ARG A 162 -1.76 14.92 6.70
C ARG A 162 -3.23 15.18 6.99
N GLN A 163 -3.89 16.01 6.20
CA GLN A 163 -5.30 16.39 6.37
C GLN A 163 -6.02 16.24 5.03
N GLN A 164 -7.30 15.86 5.08
CA GLN A 164 -8.11 15.62 3.88
C GLN A 164 -8.26 16.89 3.02
N ALA A 165 -8.38 18.07 3.62
CA ALA A 165 -8.46 19.34 2.87
C ALA A 165 -7.19 19.62 2.06
N ALA A 166 -6.01 19.37 2.64
CA ALA A 166 -4.73 19.53 1.94
C ALA A 166 -4.58 18.52 0.79
N LEU A 167 -5.01 17.27 1.01
CA LEU A 167 -5.06 16.26 -0.04
C LEU A 167 -6.03 16.67 -1.15
N ALA A 168 -7.23 17.16 -0.82
CA ALA A 168 -8.24 17.60 -1.78
C ALA A 168 -7.74 18.77 -2.65
N ALA A 169 -6.94 19.68 -2.08
CA ALA A 169 -6.31 20.75 -2.85
C ALA A 169 -5.30 20.22 -3.88
N LEU A 170 -4.51 19.20 -3.52
CA LEU A 170 -3.55 18.56 -4.43
C LEU A 170 -4.24 17.72 -5.52
N THR A 171 -5.35 17.04 -5.20
CA THR A 171 -6.10 16.28 -6.20
C THR A 171 -6.86 17.19 -7.17
N SER A 172 -7.25 18.39 -6.73
CA SER A 172 -8.02 19.34 -7.54
C SER A 172 -7.16 20.34 -8.30
N SER A 173 -5.83 20.31 -8.16
CA SER A 173 -4.93 21.19 -8.90
C SER A 173 -4.88 20.82 -10.39
N SER A 174 -4.41 21.74 -11.22
CA SER A 174 -4.19 21.50 -12.66
C SER A 174 -2.73 21.76 -13.03
N PRO A 175 -1.93 20.72 -13.35
CA PRO A 175 -2.28 19.30 -13.29
C PRO A 175 -2.44 18.78 -11.84
N PRO A 176 -3.17 17.67 -11.62
CA PRO A 176 -3.26 17.04 -10.30
C PRO A 176 -1.88 16.70 -9.74
N GLN A 177 -1.66 16.98 -8.46
CA GLN A 177 -0.42 16.67 -7.74
C GLN A 177 -0.58 15.48 -6.77
N ALA A 178 -1.79 14.92 -6.70
CA ALA A 178 -2.10 13.69 -5.99
C ALA A 178 -3.24 12.95 -6.69
N SER A 179 -3.26 11.64 -6.57
CA SER A 179 -4.30 10.76 -7.12
C SER A 179 -4.51 9.55 -6.20
N GLY A 180 -5.56 8.77 -6.46
CA GLY A 180 -5.72 7.48 -5.80
C GLY A 180 -4.53 6.57 -6.15
N PHE A 181 -4.00 5.85 -5.15
CA PHE A 181 -2.78 5.07 -5.30
C PHE A 181 -2.85 4.09 -6.47
N HIS A 182 -1.87 4.17 -7.37
CA HIS A 182 -1.75 3.36 -8.58
C HIS A 182 -2.95 3.39 -9.54
N ILE A 183 -3.88 4.36 -9.43
CA ILE A 183 -5.07 4.41 -10.29
C ILE A 183 -4.69 4.52 -11.78
N ASP A 184 -3.59 5.19 -12.10
CA ASP A 184 -3.15 5.40 -13.48
C ASP A 184 -2.56 4.16 -14.16
N HIS A 185 -2.17 3.13 -13.38
CA HIS A 185 -1.46 1.95 -13.90
C HIS A 185 -2.07 0.62 -13.49
N PHE A 186 -2.79 0.58 -12.37
CA PHE A 186 -3.46 -0.60 -11.84
C PHE A 186 -4.78 -0.21 -11.15
N PRO A 187 -5.75 0.37 -11.91
CA PRO A 187 -6.97 0.91 -11.34
C PRO A 187 -7.79 -0.12 -10.55
N VAL A 188 -7.83 -1.37 -11.03
CA VAL A 188 -8.55 -2.47 -10.37
C VAL A 188 -8.05 -2.76 -8.95
N GLY A 189 -6.82 -2.38 -8.62
CA GLY A 189 -6.24 -2.56 -7.30
C GLY A 189 -6.91 -1.71 -6.22
N HIS A 190 -7.50 -0.57 -6.60
CA HIS A 190 -8.05 0.39 -5.64
C HIS A 190 -9.40 1.00 -6.04
N ALA A 191 -9.90 0.77 -7.25
CA ALA A 191 -11.17 1.32 -7.75
C ALA A 191 -12.38 1.08 -6.84
N PRO A 192 -12.57 -0.10 -6.21
CA PRO A 192 -13.70 -0.33 -5.30
C PRO A 192 -13.73 0.61 -4.09
N THR A 193 -12.63 1.30 -3.78
CA THR A 193 -12.58 2.32 -2.70
C THR A 193 -13.57 3.45 -2.93
N ASP A 194 -13.95 3.76 -4.18
CA ASP A 194 -14.81 4.91 -4.53
C ASP A 194 -14.27 6.24 -3.96
N PHE A 195 -13.10 6.65 -4.48
CA PHE A 195 -12.40 7.86 -4.04
C PHE A 195 -13.26 9.13 -4.13
N ALA A 196 -14.15 9.21 -5.13
CA ALA A 196 -15.06 10.34 -5.29
C ALA A 196 -16.06 10.43 -4.12
N ARG A 197 -16.68 9.30 -3.75
CA ARG A 197 -17.55 9.23 -2.57
C ARG A 197 -16.79 9.52 -1.29
N TRP A 198 -15.54 9.05 -1.16
CA TRP A 198 -14.75 9.24 0.05
C TRP A 198 -14.56 10.71 0.44
N PHE A 199 -14.36 11.63 -0.52
CA PHE A 199 -14.17 13.05 -0.24
C PHE A 199 -15.38 13.74 0.43
N SER A 200 -16.58 13.17 0.28
CA SER A 200 -17.83 13.75 0.83
C SER A 200 -18.50 12.89 1.90
N ALA A 201 -17.99 11.66 2.14
CA ALA A 201 -18.58 10.75 3.10
C ALA A 201 -18.31 11.20 4.54
N GLY A 202 -19.37 11.33 5.36
CA GLY A 202 -19.25 11.59 6.81
C GLY A 202 -19.30 10.33 7.68
N ARG A 203 -19.57 9.16 7.10
CA ARG A 203 -19.69 7.87 7.81
C ARG A 203 -19.03 6.74 7.01
N PRO A 204 -18.52 5.69 7.67
CA PRO A 204 -18.02 4.51 6.98
C PRO A 204 -19.07 3.93 6.02
N TYR A 205 -18.61 3.47 4.87
CA TYR A 205 -19.50 2.87 3.87
C TYR A 205 -18.95 1.55 3.34
N GLU A 206 -19.86 0.63 3.06
CA GLU A 206 -19.50 -0.69 2.54
C GLU A 206 -19.27 -0.63 1.03
N VAL A 207 -18.24 -1.34 0.59
CA VAL A 207 -17.91 -1.56 -0.83
C VAL A 207 -17.83 -3.05 -1.09
N ALA A 208 -18.20 -3.48 -2.30
CA ALA A 208 -18.04 -4.87 -2.70
C ALA A 208 -16.56 -5.17 -2.92
N TYR A 209 -16.12 -6.37 -2.55
CA TYR A 209 -14.83 -6.86 -2.99
C TYR A 209 -14.89 -7.17 -4.48
N GLU A 210 -13.90 -6.70 -5.23
CA GLU A 210 -13.67 -7.06 -6.63
C GLU A 210 -12.31 -7.74 -6.77
N GLU A 211 -12.18 -8.68 -7.72
CA GLU A 211 -10.90 -9.40 -7.90
C GLU A 211 -9.76 -8.42 -8.17
N ASN A 212 -8.64 -8.61 -7.47
CA ASN A 212 -7.46 -7.74 -7.43
C ASN A 212 -7.56 -6.52 -6.51
N PHE A 213 -8.71 -6.25 -5.86
CA PHE A 213 -8.80 -5.18 -4.88
C PHE A 213 -7.83 -5.42 -3.73
N GLU A 214 -6.88 -4.49 -3.54
CA GLU A 214 -5.76 -4.63 -2.61
C GLU A 214 -5.59 -3.41 -1.67
N PRO A 215 -6.66 -3.01 -0.95
CA PRO A 215 -6.63 -1.87 -0.02
C PRO A 215 -5.70 -2.11 1.17
N TYR A 216 -5.36 -1.03 1.88
CA TYR A 216 -4.83 -1.12 3.24
C TYR A 216 -5.99 -1.21 4.23
N ILE A 217 -5.93 -2.17 5.14
CA ILE A 217 -7.05 -2.49 6.02
C ILE A 217 -6.66 -2.53 7.49
N ILE A 218 -7.61 -2.18 8.35
CA ILE A 218 -7.62 -2.51 9.77
C ILE A 218 -8.59 -3.67 9.99
N ALA A 219 -8.12 -4.75 10.60
CA ALA A 219 -8.91 -5.96 10.82
C ALA A 219 -8.49 -6.68 12.12
N SER A 220 -9.38 -7.53 12.65
CA SER A 220 -9.05 -8.35 13.83
C SER A 220 -8.20 -9.55 13.45
N ARG A 221 -7.09 -9.74 14.16
CA ARG A 221 -6.22 -10.91 14.02
C ARG A 221 -6.92 -12.24 14.31
N LYS A 222 -8.05 -12.22 15.04
CA LYS A 222 -8.81 -13.44 15.39
C LYS A 222 -9.32 -14.19 14.16
N TRP A 223 -9.59 -13.49 13.07
CA TRP A 223 -10.13 -14.09 11.85
C TRP A 223 -9.27 -13.82 10.61
N LEU A 224 -8.36 -12.84 10.64
CA LEU A 224 -7.52 -12.50 9.49
C LEU A 224 -6.69 -13.73 9.04
N PRO A 225 -6.78 -14.17 7.77
CA PRO A 225 -5.91 -15.23 7.27
C PRO A 225 -4.45 -14.78 7.25
N ALA A 226 -3.54 -15.74 7.43
CA ALA A 226 -2.13 -15.55 7.11
C ALA A 226 -1.95 -15.25 5.61
N TYR A 227 -0.92 -14.47 5.29
CA TYR A 227 -0.45 -14.32 3.94
C TYR A 227 0.12 -15.65 3.43
N ASP A 228 -0.17 -16.00 2.18
CA ASP A 228 0.39 -17.20 1.56
C ASP A 228 1.87 -16.96 1.20
N GLU A 229 2.77 -17.62 1.93
CA GLU A 229 4.22 -17.43 1.81
C GLU A 229 4.82 -18.02 0.53
N ARG A 230 4.04 -18.74 -0.28
CA ARG A 230 4.45 -19.18 -1.62
C ARG A 230 4.61 -17.99 -2.57
N PHE A 231 3.89 -16.90 -2.33
CA PHE A 231 4.03 -15.62 -3.03
C PHE A 231 5.24 -14.86 -2.49
N ARG A 232 6.38 -15.05 -3.15
CA ARG A 232 7.65 -14.36 -2.91
C ARG A 232 7.97 -13.42 -4.06
N GLY A 233 8.79 -12.41 -3.78
CA GLY A 233 9.13 -11.38 -4.76
C GLY A 233 7.98 -10.41 -5.03
N TYR A 234 8.02 -9.75 -6.20
CA TYR A 234 7.01 -8.78 -6.59
C TYR A 234 5.80 -9.45 -7.28
N GLY A 235 4.60 -8.93 -6.99
CA GLY A 235 3.36 -9.32 -7.67
C GLY A 235 2.49 -10.29 -6.86
N LEU A 236 1.17 -10.08 -6.96
CA LEU A 236 0.07 -10.86 -6.37
C LEU A 236 0.14 -11.19 -4.87
N ASN A 237 1.14 -10.70 -4.15
CA ASN A 237 1.35 -10.99 -2.73
C ASN A 237 0.27 -10.36 -1.82
N LYS A 238 -0.05 -9.07 -2.03
CA LYS A 238 -1.14 -8.39 -1.31
C LYS A 238 -2.50 -8.78 -1.88
N VAL A 239 -2.64 -8.82 -3.22
CA VAL A 239 -3.86 -9.31 -3.90
C VAL A 239 -4.31 -10.69 -3.39
N SER A 240 -3.40 -11.66 -3.24
CA SER A 240 -3.77 -13.00 -2.76
C SER A 240 -4.27 -12.99 -1.31
N HIS A 241 -3.66 -12.18 -0.45
CA HIS A 241 -4.15 -12.02 0.91
C HIS A 241 -5.55 -11.41 0.97
N LEU A 242 -5.81 -10.33 0.23
CA LEU A 242 -7.13 -9.70 0.23
C LEU A 242 -8.19 -10.58 -0.44
N TYR A 243 -7.79 -11.42 -1.42
CA TYR A 243 -8.66 -12.46 -1.96
C TYR A 243 -9.05 -13.47 -0.87
N ALA A 244 -8.09 -13.99 -0.09
CA ALA A 244 -8.38 -14.88 1.03
C ALA A 244 -9.24 -14.22 2.12
N VAL A 245 -9.03 -12.93 2.40
CA VAL A 245 -9.90 -12.15 3.30
C VAL A 245 -11.34 -12.14 2.77
N ALA A 246 -11.52 -11.90 1.47
CA ALA A 246 -12.84 -11.85 0.85
C ALA A 246 -13.54 -13.22 0.81
N THR A 247 -12.84 -14.32 0.51
CA THR A 247 -13.43 -15.68 0.49
C THR A 247 -13.93 -16.13 1.86
N GLN A 248 -13.40 -15.55 2.95
CA GLN A 248 -13.93 -15.78 4.30
C GLN A 248 -15.24 -15.04 4.61
N GLY A 249 -15.79 -14.29 3.65
CA GLY A 249 -17.03 -13.52 3.80
C GLY A 249 -16.83 -12.17 4.48
N ALA A 250 -15.62 -11.61 4.45
CA ALA A 250 -15.34 -10.31 5.07
C ALA A 250 -16.10 -9.17 4.37
N ARG A 251 -16.55 -8.19 5.16
CA ARG A 251 -17.15 -6.94 4.69
C ARG A 251 -16.10 -5.84 4.65
N PHE A 252 -16.02 -5.11 3.55
CA PHE A 252 -15.06 -4.03 3.38
C PHE A 252 -15.74 -2.68 3.63
N LEU A 253 -15.33 -1.98 4.68
CA LEU A 253 -15.89 -0.69 5.10
C LEU A 253 -14.86 0.40 4.89
N VAL A 254 -15.08 1.34 3.96
CA VAL A 254 -14.17 2.46 3.73
C VAL A 254 -14.33 3.51 4.84
N LEU A 255 -13.23 3.88 5.49
CA LEU A 255 -13.19 4.90 6.53
C LEU A 255 -13.10 6.31 5.89
N PRO A 256 -14.09 7.20 6.10
CA PRO A 256 -13.98 8.60 5.72
C PRO A 256 -12.96 9.37 6.56
N ASN A 257 -12.61 10.58 6.13
CA ASN A 257 -11.76 11.57 6.81
C ASN A 257 -10.29 11.18 7.02
N HIS A 258 -9.99 9.89 7.04
CA HIS A 258 -8.63 9.38 7.16
C HIS A 258 -8.20 8.61 5.93
N PHE A 259 -6.91 8.69 5.65
CA PHE A 259 -6.25 8.10 4.50
C PHE A 259 -4.80 7.79 4.84
N VAL A 260 -4.14 7.10 3.92
CA VAL A 260 -2.68 6.98 3.87
C VAL A 260 -2.16 7.58 2.57
N ALA A 261 -1.00 8.22 2.64
CA ALA A 261 -0.35 8.80 1.46
C ALA A 261 1.09 8.31 1.36
N ALA A 262 1.51 8.00 0.13
CA ALA A 262 2.89 7.72 -0.22
C ALA A 262 3.34 8.69 -1.32
N HIS A 263 4.65 8.91 -1.42
CA HIS A 263 5.18 9.65 -2.55
C HIS A 263 5.21 8.77 -3.78
N GLU A 264 4.88 9.34 -4.93
CA GLU A 264 5.20 8.74 -6.23
C GLU A 264 6.70 8.45 -6.28
N HIS A 265 7.04 7.23 -6.68
CA HIS A 265 8.42 6.80 -6.82
C HIS A 265 8.61 5.94 -8.07
N ALA A 266 9.85 5.88 -8.55
CA ALA A 266 10.21 5.03 -9.67
C ALA A 266 9.89 3.55 -9.37
N LYS A 267 9.61 2.79 -10.43
CA LYS A 267 9.40 1.33 -10.32
C LYS A 267 10.69 0.66 -9.85
N SER A 268 10.58 -0.21 -8.85
CA SER A 268 11.73 -0.93 -8.28
C SER A 268 12.33 -1.94 -9.27
N SER A 269 13.56 -2.39 -9.01
CA SER A 269 14.19 -3.48 -9.77
C SER A 269 13.34 -4.75 -9.74
N SER A 270 12.73 -5.10 -8.60
CA SER A 270 11.83 -6.24 -8.48
C SER A 270 10.53 -6.07 -9.28
N TRP A 271 10.04 -4.85 -9.45
CA TRP A 271 8.92 -4.58 -10.36
C TRP A 271 9.34 -4.81 -11.81
N GLN A 272 10.52 -4.27 -12.18
CA GLN A 272 11.07 -4.36 -13.53
C GLN A 272 11.38 -5.80 -13.92
N SER A 273 11.79 -6.66 -12.97
CA SER A 273 12.01 -8.08 -13.25
C SER A 273 10.73 -8.87 -13.52
N ILE A 274 9.53 -8.32 -13.27
CA ILE A 274 8.25 -8.97 -13.61
C ILE A 274 7.56 -8.33 -14.82
N TYR A 275 7.57 -6.99 -14.85
CA TYR A 275 6.75 -6.21 -15.79
C TYR A 275 7.59 -5.28 -16.69
N GLY A 276 8.90 -5.22 -16.48
CA GLY A 276 9.82 -4.44 -17.31
C GLY A 276 10.18 -5.13 -18.63
N ALA A 277 10.99 -4.45 -19.44
CA ALA A 277 11.41 -4.94 -20.75
C ALA A 277 12.22 -6.26 -20.67
N GLU A 278 12.96 -6.45 -19.58
CA GLU A 278 13.78 -7.64 -19.31
C GLU A 278 13.12 -8.56 -18.28
N ALA A 279 11.79 -8.60 -18.26
CA ALA A 279 11.04 -9.41 -17.30
C ALA A 279 11.45 -10.89 -17.34
N ASP A 280 11.67 -11.46 -16.16
CA ASP A 280 11.89 -12.88 -15.94
C ASP A 280 10.59 -13.65 -16.26
N VAL A 281 10.59 -14.23 -17.46
CA VAL A 281 9.47 -15.02 -17.97
C VAL A 281 9.14 -16.20 -17.06
N MET A 282 10.17 -16.85 -16.49
CA MET A 282 9.98 -18.01 -15.61
C MET A 282 9.34 -17.60 -14.31
N HIS A 283 9.78 -16.50 -13.70
CA HIS A 283 9.14 -15.96 -12.50
C HIS A 283 7.68 -15.57 -12.76
N ARG A 284 7.37 -14.95 -13.90
CA ARG A 284 5.99 -14.59 -14.27
C ARG A 284 5.11 -15.82 -14.51
N MET A 285 5.63 -16.85 -15.16
CA MET A 285 4.92 -18.13 -15.36
C MET A 285 4.64 -18.82 -14.03
N ARG A 286 5.64 -18.86 -13.13
CA ARG A 286 5.48 -19.36 -11.76
C ARG A 286 4.38 -18.59 -11.02
N LEU A 287 4.41 -17.25 -11.04
CA LEU A 287 3.43 -16.42 -10.35
C LEU A 287 2.01 -16.66 -10.89
N THR A 288 1.87 -16.81 -12.20
CA THR A 288 0.59 -17.12 -12.86
C THR A 288 0.06 -18.50 -12.46
N ALA A 289 0.92 -19.52 -12.48
CA ALA A 289 0.56 -20.88 -12.09
C ALA A 289 0.18 -20.95 -10.60
N LEU A 290 0.96 -20.28 -9.74
CA LEU A 290 0.68 -20.17 -8.32
C LEU A 290 -0.64 -19.47 -8.06
N TRP A 291 -0.94 -18.38 -8.76
CA TRP A 291 -2.23 -17.68 -8.63
C TRP A 291 -3.43 -18.56 -8.97
N ARG A 292 -3.35 -19.32 -10.07
CA ARG A 292 -4.41 -20.26 -10.46
C ARG A 292 -4.62 -21.34 -9.41
N ARG A 293 -3.53 -21.95 -8.92
CA ARG A 293 -3.56 -22.96 -7.88
C ARG A 293 -4.15 -22.41 -6.58
N PHE A 294 -3.68 -21.25 -6.13
CA PHE A 294 -4.17 -20.56 -4.95
C PHE A 294 -5.69 -20.34 -4.99
N LYS A 295 -6.22 -19.84 -6.11
CA LYS A 295 -7.67 -19.66 -6.25
C LYS A 295 -8.45 -20.98 -6.23
N ALA A 296 -7.90 -22.05 -6.81
CA ALA A 296 -8.54 -23.37 -6.81
C ALA A 296 -8.55 -24.03 -5.41
N GLU A 297 -7.63 -23.66 -4.52
CA GLU A 297 -7.53 -24.15 -3.15
C GLU A 297 -8.50 -23.43 -2.18
N LEU A 298 -9.07 -22.28 -2.59
CA LEU A 298 -9.96 -21.48 -1.75
C LEU A 298 -11.44 -21.69 -2.12
N PRO A 299 -12.36 -21.45 -1.17
CA PRO A 299 -13.77 -21.31 -1.49
C PRO A 299 -14.00 -20.23 -2.55
N PRO A 300 -15.07 -20.34 -3.37
CA PRO A 300 -15.42 -19.29 -4.31
C PRO A 300 -15.68 -17.97 -3.58
N LEU A 301 -15.42 -16.86 -4.25
CA LEU A 301 -15.76 -15.54 -3.72
C LEU A 301 -17.27 -15.48 -3.39
N PRO A 302 -17.65 -14.81 -2.29
CA PRO A 302 -19.05 -14.60 -1.97
C PRO A 302 -19.73 -13.88 -3.13
N ALA A 303 -20.99 -14.25 -3.41
CA ALA A 303 -21.79 -13.53 -4.39
C ALA A 303 -21.86 -12.03 -4.00
N PRO A 304 -21.81 -11.11 -4.98
CA PRO A 304 -21.98 -9.69 -4.71
C PRO A 304 -23.31 -9.50 -3.97
N LYS A 305 -23.27 -8.96 -2.75
CA LYS A 305 -24.51 -8.64 -2.05
C LYS A 305 -25.23 -7.54 -2.82
N ALA A 306 -26.47 -7.79 -3.20
CA ALA A 306 -27.36 -6.72 -3.63
C ALA A 306 -27.34 -5.64 -2.55
N THR A 307 -27.01 -4.41 -2.95
CA THR A 307 -26.90 -3.23 -2.08
C THR A 307 -28.25 -2.94 -1.43
N THR A 308 -28.58 -3.66 -0.38
CA THR A 308 -29.68 -3.31 0.51
C THR A 308 -29.13 -2.32 1.53
N PRO A 309 -29.65 -1.07 1.58
CA PRO A 309 -29.17 -0.07 2.51
C PRO A 309 -29.70 -0.41 3.89
N LYS A 310 -29.01 -1.30 4.60
CA LYS A 310 -29.18 -1.48 6.04
C LYS A 310 -27.80 -1.55 6.71
N VAL A 311 -27.16 -0.40 6.79
CA VAL A 311 -26.14 -0.13 7.82
C VAL A 311 -26.49 1.19 8.49
N SER A 312 -27.22 1.09 9.59
CA SER A 312 -27.52 2.21 10.49
C SER A 312 -27.15 1.81 11.92
N ILE A 313 -25.87 1.55 12.20
CA ILE A 313 -25.34 1.47 13.59
C ILE A 313 -23.85 1.85 13.68
N LEU A 314 -23.30 2.69 12.80
CA LEU A 314 -21.94 3.21 12.97
C LEU A 314 -21.99 4.72 13.17
N PRO A 315 -21.46 5.26 14.29
CA PRO A 315 -21.47 6.69 14.55
C PRO A 315 -20.69 7.43 13.45
N ALA A 316 -21.09 8.67 13.18
CA ALA A 316 -20.36 9.55 12.27
C ALA A 316 -18.90 9.69 12.73
N ALA A 317 -17.96 9.75 11.78
CA ALA A 317 -16.59 10.12 12.12
C ALA A 317 -16.61 11.57 12.63
N LEU A 318 -15.95 11.82 13.78
CA LEU A 318 -15.85 13.17 14.34
C LEU A 318 -15.23 14.11 13.29
N PRO A 319 -15.73 15.35 13.15
CA PRO A 319 -15.10 16.31 12.27
C PRO A 319 -13.66 16.57 12.72
N SER A 320 -12.72 16.56 11.77
CA SER A 320 -11.37 17.06 11.99
C SER A 320 -11.48 18.51 12.47
N ALA A 321 -11.05 18.79 13.69
CA ALA A 321 -11.10 20.14 14.25
C ALA A 321 -10.26 21.09 13.38
N THR A 322 -10.94 21.87 12.54
CA THR A 322 -10.36 23.06 11.92
C THR A 322 -10.15 24.06 13.04
N ALA A 323 -8.90 24.30 13.44
CA ALA A 323 -8.57 25.42 14.31
C ALA A 323 -8.76 26.72 13.53
N SER A 324 -9.98 27.25 13.54
CA SER A 324 -10.26 28.64 13.15
C SER A 324 -9.83 29.55 14.30
N LEU A 325 -8.60 30.08 14.22
CA LEU A 325 -8.20 31.25 14.99
C LEU A 325 -8.96 32.46 14.44
N SER A 326 -10.13 32.74 15.01
CA SER A 326 -10.73 34.07 14.93
C SER A 326 -10.42 34.79 16.24
N GLY A 327 -9.45 35.71 16.18
CA GLY A 327 -9.15 36.62 17.27
C GLY A 327 -10.28 37.64 17.38
N GLU A 328 -11.05 37.56 18.46
CA GLU A 328 -11.89 38.66 18.91
C GLU A 328 -11.02 39.88 19.21
N THR A 329 -11.28 41.00 18.56
CA THR A 329 -10.99 42.32 19.14
C THR A 329 -12.24 43.17 19.09
N ARG A 330 -12.74 43.51 20.28
CA ARG A 330 -13.88 44.39 20.51
C ARG A 330 -13.47 45.86 20.40
N LYS A 331 -14.29 46.59 19.64
CA LYS A 331 -14.78 47.98 19.82
C LYS A 331 -13.80 49.16 19.75
N ARG A 332 -14.07 50.03 18.76
CA ARG A 332 -14.40 51.45 19.02
C ARG A 332 -15.32 52.01 17.91
N ALA A 333 -16.49 52.53 18.31
CA ALA A 333 -17.31 53.48 17.55
C ALA A 333 -16.66 54.89 17.68
N VAL A 334 -16.88 55.92 16.85
CA VAL A 334 -18.13 56.59 16.39
C VAL A 334 -17.77 57.51 15.15
N PRO A 335 -18.62 58.43 14.59
CA PRO A 335 -19.41 58.28 13.33
C PRO A 335 -19.18 59.38 12.25
N SER A 336 -19.78 59.22 11.06
CA SER A 336 -20.51 60.23 10.23
C SER A 336 -20.76 59.62 8.83
N ALA A 337 -22.01 59.40 8.40
CA ALA A 337 -22.94 60.31 7.74
C ALA A 337 -22.57 60.63 6.27
N ILE A 338 -23.42 60.18 5.34
CA ILE A 338 -24.17 60.96 4.31
C ILE A 338 -24.48 60.07 3.08
N GLU A 339 -25.79 59.88 2.88
CA GLU A 339 -26.63 59.83 1.67
C GLU A 339 -26.07 59.44 0.29
N GLY A 340 -26.93 58.73 -0.47
CA GLY A 340 -27.13 59.00 -1.89
C GLY A 340 -27.41 57.77 -2.76
N ASP A 341 -28.66 57.67 -3.22
CA ASP A 341 -29.19 57.09 -4.48
C ASP A 341 -28.16 56.55 -5.49
N GLY A 342 -28.40 55.50 -6.28
CA GLY A 342 -29.63 54.87 -6.73
C GLY A 342 -29.38 54.27 -8.11
N ASN A 343 -30.30 53.39 -8.51
CA ASN A 343 -30.68 53.03 -9.87
C ASN A 343 -29.87 52.00 -10.71
N ASP A 344 -30.65 50.97 -11.08
CA ASP A 344 -30.79 50.29 -12.37
C ASP A 344 -29.63 49.54 -13.05
N GLY A 345 -29.91 48.25 -13.26
CA GLY A 345 -30.26 47.80 -14.60
C GLY A 345 -29.26 46.86 -15.29
N GLY A 346 -29.79 45.76 -15.83
CA GLY A 346 -29.24 45.16 -17.05
C GLY A 346 -28.79 43.70 -16.94
N ALA A 347 -29.68 42.81 -17.38
CA ALA A 347 -29.45 41.41 -17.67
C ALA A 347 -28.29 41.15 -18.65
N ALA A 348 -27.67 39.97 -18.52
CA ALA A 348 -27.30 39.14 -19.66
C ALA A 348 -27.08 37.69 -19.20
N GLU A 349 -28.02 36.83 -19.59
CA GLU A 349 -27.80 35.39 -19.73
C GLU A 349 -26.74 35.15 -20.81
N GLU A 350 -25.78 34.23 -20.57
CA GLU A 350 -25.21 33.49 -21.69
C GLU A 350 -24.94 32.03 -21.29
N VAL A 351 -25.69 31.17 -21.98
CA VAL A 351 -25.63 29.72 -21.98
C VAL A 351 -24.56 29.31 -22.98
N VAL A 352 -23.51 28.60 -22.56
CA VAL A 352 -22.69 27.80 -23.50
C VAL A 352 -22.30 26.45 -22.91
N ALA A 353 -23.03 25.44 -23.41
CA ALA A 353 -22.63 24.11 -23.85
C ALA A 353 -21.52 23.35 -23.10
N ARG A 354 -21.97 22.26 -22.45
CA ARG A 354 -21.19 21.08 -22.07
C ARG A 354 -20.70 20.34 -23.31
N THR A 355 -19.42 20.01 -23.36
CA THR A 355 -18.86 19.03 -24.32
C THR A 355 -18.22 17.87 -23.57
N HIS A 356 -18.82 16.69 -23.70
CA HIS A 356 -18.23 15.39 -23.31
C HIS A 356 -17.22 14.92 -24.39
N PRO A 357 -16.04 14.42 -24.03
CA PRO A 357 -15.28 13.54 -24.90
C PRO A 357 -15.68 12.09 -24.67
N LYS A 358 -15.96 11.41 -25.79
CA LYS A 358 -16.35 10.02 -25.93
C LYS A 358 -15.29 9.05 -25.43
N ALA A 359 -15.78 7.92 -24.91
CA ALA A 359 -15.02 6.72 -24.59
C ALA A 359 -14.23 6.20 -25.79
N ALA A 360 -12.92 6.03 -25.60
CA ALA A 360 -12.07 5.25 -26.50
C ALA A 360 -11.96 3.81 -25.95
N ARG A 361 -12.64 2.87 -26.61
CA ARG A 361 -12.32 1.45 -26.57
C ARG A 361 -10.95 1.26 -27.22
N LEU A 362 -10.05 0.48 -26.61
CA LEU A 362 -9.04 -0.28 -27.34
C LEU A 362 -8.64 -1.53 -26.54
N ALA A 363 -8.92 -2.68 -27.16
CA ALA A 363 -8.45 -4.00 -26.81
C ALA A 363 -7.09 -4.28 -27.50
N PRO A 364 -6.41 -5.40 -27.21
CA PRO A 364 -4.95 -5.50 -27.12
C PRO A 364 -4.25 -5.95 -28.42
N ALA A 365 -2.94 -5.69 -28.52
CA ALA A 365 -1.90 -6.65 -28.95
C ALA A 365 -0.55 -5.96 -29.24
N LEU A 366 0.52 -6.62 -28.80
CA LEU A 366 1.91 -6.44 -29.27
C LEU A 366 2.06 -6.80 -30.76
N PRO A 367 3.15 -6.35 -31.41
CA PRO A 367 4.04 -7.36 -31.98
C PRO A 367 5.54 -7.07 -31.79
N LEU A 368 6.28 -8.17 -31.61
CA LEU A 368 7.74 -8.30 -31.76
C LEU A 368 8.14 -8.14 -33.23
N LYS A 369 9.29 -7.49 -33.49
CA LYS A 369 10.26 -7.91 -34.53
C LYS A 369 11.66 -7.32 -34.26
N SER A 370 12.63 -8.17 -34.59
CA SER A 370 14.08 -8.17 -34.34
C SER A 370 14.91 -7.19 -35.18
N LEU A 371 16.11 -6.82 -34.70
CA LEU A 371 17.36 -6.91 -35.48
C LEU A 371 18.63 -6.73 -34.60
N ARG A 372 19.70 -7.44 -35.00
CA ARG A 372 20.95 -7.75 -34.28
C ARG A 372 22.14 -6.81 -34.65
N ARG A 373 23.21 -6.96 -33.83
CA ARG A 373 24.67 -6.68 -34.00
C ARG A 373 25.08 -5.23 -33.66
N GLY A 374 26.09 -4.93 -32.84
CA GLY A 374 27.07 -5.71 -32.06
C GLY A 374 28.39 -4.92 -31.97
N LYS A 375 29.02 -4.80 -30.78
CA LYS A 375 30.48 -4.90 -30.50
C LYS A 375 30.85 -4.36 -29.10
N LEU A 376 31.76 -5.11 -28.47
CA LEU A 376 32.57 -4.84 -27.26
C LEU A 376 33.33 -3.48 -27.35
N ILE A 377 33.78 -2.82 -26.28
CA ILE A 377 34.95 -3.16 -25.43
C ILE A 377 35.07 -2.17 -24.21
N HIS A 378 35.35 -2.76 -23.04
CA HIS A 378 36.13 -2.31 -21.85
C HIS A 378 35.70 -1.25 -20.81
N LYS A 379 35.74 -1.78 -19.56
CA LYS A 379 36.37 -1.31 -18.31
C LYS A 379 36.04 0.10 -17.80
N GLY A 380 35.36 0.12 -16.66
CA GLY A 380 35.39 1.23 -15.72
C GLY A 380 34.57 0.90 -14.48
N ALA A 381 35.25 0.51 -13.40
CA ALA A 381 34.66 0.38 -12.08
C ALA A 381 33.97 1.71 -11.69
N ARG A 382 32.69 1.68 -11.33
CA ARG A 382 32.05 2.71 -10.51
C ARG A 382 31.02 2.06 -9.61
N ALA A 383 31.21 2.32 -8.31
CA ALA A 383 30.33 1.96 -7.23
C ALA A 383 28.88 2.38 -7.51
N VAL A 384 27.94 1.46 -7.31
CA VAL A 384 26.52 1.77 -7.25
C VAL A 384 26.07 1.49 -5.83
N ALA A 385 25.84 2.57 -5.10
CA ALA A 385 25.12 2.56 -3.85
C ALA A 385 23.65 2.20 -4.14
N CYS A 386 23.26 0.98 -3.79
CA CYS A 386 21.85 0.61 -3.68
C CYS A 386 21.46 0.68 -2.20
N ARG A 387 20.78 1.77 -1.83
CA ARG A 387 19.96 1.83 -0.62
C ARG A 387 18.80 0.86 -0.80
N ALA A 388 18.73 -0.15 0.07
CA ALA A 388 17.55 -0.97 0.28
C ALA A 388 16.60 -0.29 1.27
#